data_AF-A0A2D4WWK1-F1
#
_entry.id   AF-A0A2D4WWK1-F1
#
_cell.length_a   1.000
_cell.length_b   1.000
_cell.length_c   1.000
_cell.angle_alpha   90.00
_cell.angle_beta   90.00
_cell.angle_gamma   90.00
#
_symmetry.space_group_name_H-M   'P 1'
#
loop_
_entity.id
_entity.type
_entity.pdbx_description
1 polymer ?
#
loop_
_entity_poly.entity_id
_entity_poly.type
_entity_poly.pdbx_seq_one_letter_code
_entity_poly.pdbx_strand_id
1 'polypeptide(L)'
;MKRILFLGLILFLPACEPDDICSDSTQTTSPLVIEFFNIENLSDTKTVPGLFAIGVDAEGNEVVVDGEVVSSRNKIALPLDVSQNQTQFKLYQNYSVIDGVVQGNPDTITITYNSESVYVSKACGYKNVFTIQSFEIQSDLDLWMIVSSVAINEVANENETHVEILH
;
A
#
# COMPACT_ATOMS: atom_id res chain seq x y z
N MET A 1 -35.57 71.76 -4.79
CA MET A 1 -34.88 71.29 -3.57
C MET A 1 -34.80 69.78 -3.61
N LYS A 2 -33.59 69.23 -3.35
CA LYS A 2 -33.35 67.90 -2.74
C LYS A 2 -33.82 66.68 -3.57
N ARG A 3 -33.10 65.57 -3.67
CA ARG A 3 -31.82 65.10 -3.11
C ARG A 3 -31.39 63.92 -3.98
N ILE A 4 -30.09 63.86 -4.24
CA ILE A 4 -29.34 62.69 -4.68
C ILE A 4 -29.69 61.48 -3.80
N LEU A 5 -29.92 60.30 -4.39
CA LEU A 5 -29.30 59.07 -3.88
C LEU A 5 -29.19 58.02 -4.99
N PHE A 6 -27.96 57.93 -5.49
CA PHE A 6 -27.34 56.73 -6.06
C PHE A 6 -27.50 55.53 -5.11
N LEU A 7 -27.17 54.33 -5.62
CA LEU A 7 -26.74 53.15 -4.87
C LEU A 7 -27.90 52.24 -4.37
N GLY A 8 -27.93 50.95 -4.69
CA GLY A 8 -26.98 50.12 -5.40
C GLY A 8 -27.63 48.77 -5.73
N LEU A 9 -27.47 48.35 -6.98
CA LEU A 9 -27.72 46.97 -7.37
C LEU A 9 -26.51 46.17 -6.89
N ILE A 10 -26.55 45.68 -5.65
CA ILE A 10 -25.58 44.70 -5.16
C ILE A 10 -25.85 43.43 -5.94
N LEU A 11 -25.03 43.21 -6.96
CA LEU A 11 -24.86 41.93 -7.64
C LEU A 11 -24.41 40.93 -6.57
N PHE A 12 -25.35 40.14 -6.07
CA PHE A 12 -25.03 38.88 -5.40
C PHE A 12 -24.51 37.93 -6.48
N LEU A 13 -23.23 38.09 -6.85
CA LEU A 13 -22.50 37.02 -7.49
C LEU A 13 -22.40 35.90 -6.44
N PRO A 14 -22.99 34.72 -6.65
CA PRO A 14 -22.66 33.59 -5.80
C PRO A 14 -21.16 33.35 -6.00
N ALA A 15 -20.37 33.70 -5.00
CA ALA A 15 -19.00 33.24 -4.90
C ALA A 15 -19.09 31.74 -4.63
N CYS A 16 -19.28 30.97 -5.71
CA CYS A 16 -19.11 29.54 -5.69
C CYS A 16 -17.60 29.32 -5.58
N GLU A 17 -17.10 29.29 -4.35
CA GLU A 17 -15.77 28.76 -4.09
C GLU A 17 -15.85 27.25 -4.35
N PRO A 18 -14.97 26.69 -5.21
CA PRO A 18 -14.86 25.25 -5.32
C PRO A 18 -14.54 24.70 -3.93
N ASP A 19 -15.36 23.79 -3.40
CA ASP A 19 -15.07 23.12 -2.13
C ASP A 19 -13.67 22.49 -2.23
N ASP A 20 -12.76 22.92 -1.36
CA ASP A 20 -11.37 22.41 -1.25
C ASP A 20 -11.36 21.02 -0.58
N ILE A 21 -12.20 20.09 -1.06
CA ILE A 21 -12.26 18.71 -0.58
C ILE A 21 -11.70 17.75 -1.64
N CYS A 22 -10.88 16.81 -1.20
CA CYS A 22 -10.39 15.76 -2.09
C CYS A 22 -11.53 14.79 -2.42
N SER A 23 -11.67 14.40 -3.69
CA SER A 23 -12.67 13.40 -4.10
C SER A 23 -12.27 12.01 -3.62
N ASP A 24 -13.23 11.20 -3.19
CA ASP A 24 -12.99 9.78 -2.88
C ASP A 24 -12.50 8.98 -4.10
N SER A 25 -12.74 9.50 -5.31
CA SER A 25 -12.25 8.90 -6.56
C SER A 25 -10.79 9.28 -6.89
N THR A 26 -10.15 10.13 -6.09
CA THR A 26 -8.78 10.58 -6.34
C THR A 26 -7.81 9.51 -5.87
N GLN A 27 -6.97 9.02 -6.78
CA GLN A 27 -5.95 8.04 -6.46
C GLN A 27 -4.94 8.61 -5.46
N THR A 28 -4.85 7.98 -4.29
CA THR A 28 -3.88 8.28 -3.24
C THR A 28 -2.57 7.54 -3.48
N THR A 29 -1.63 7.62 -2.52
CA THR A 29 -0.43 6.77 -2.52
C THR A 29 -0.85 5.31 -2.55
N SER A 30 -0.42 4.58 -3.59
CA SER A 30 -0.77 3.17 -3.76
C SER A 30 0.02 2.29 -2.80
N PRO A 31 -0.59 1.27 -2.18
CA PRO A 31 0.15 0.19 -1.54
C PRO A 31 0.85 -0.67 -2.60
N LEU A 32 1.90 -1.39 -2.17
CA LEU A 32 2.50 -2.48 -2.94
C LEU A 32 1.54 -3.67 -2.95
N VAL A 33 1.17 -4.13 -4.15
CA VAL A 33 0.31 -5.32 -4.30
C VAL A 33 1.15 -6.53 -4.68
N ILE A 34 1.08 -7.55 -3.83
CA ILE A 34 1.75 -8.84 -4.01
C ILE A 34 0.68 -9.89 -4.32
N GLU A 35 0.89 -10.69 -5.36
CA GLU A 35 0.01 -11.80 -5.73
C GLU A 35 0.77 -13.13 -5.69
N PHE A 36 0.08 -14.17 -5.21
CA PHE A 36 0.67 -15.48 -4.94
C PHE A 36 0.21 -16.50 -5.98
N PHE A 37 1.17 -17.26 -6.52
CA PHE A 37 0.96 -18.24 -7.59
C PHE A 37 1.49 -19.62 -7.21
N ASN A 38 1.01 -20.64 -7.92
CA ASN A 38 1.46 -22.00 -7.75
C ASN A 38 2.85 -22.19 -8.35
N ILE A 39 3.80 -22.71 -7.55
CA ILE A 39 5.15 -23.04 -8.02
C ILE A 39 5.18 -24.04 -9.19
N GLU A 40 4.18 -24.90 -9.31
CA GLU A 40 4.07 -25.88 -10.39
C GLU A 40 3.44 -25.30 -11.66
N ASN A 41 2.68 -24.21 -11.55
CA ASN A 41 2.02 -23.54 -12.67
C ASN A 41 1.83 -22.02 -12.43
N LEU A 42 2.66 -21.23 -13.10
CA LEU A 42 2.68 -19.76 -13.04
C LEU A 42 1.38 -19.09 -13.50
N SER A 43 0.53 -19.79 -14.25
CA SER A 43 -0.75 -19.21 -14.71
C SER A 43 -1.86 -19.31 -13.65
N ASP A 44 -1.63 -20.09 -12.59
CA ASP A 44 -2.63 -20.37 -11.56
C ASP A 44 -2.26 -19.65 -10.26
N THR A 45 -3.13 -18.73 -9.82
CA THR A 45 -3.00 -18.14 -8.49
C THR A 45 -3.20 -19.20 -7.40
N LYS A 46 -2.44 -19.12 -6.32
CA LYS A 46 -2.52 -20.07 -5.19
C LYS A 46 -2.79 -19.32 -3.89
N THR A 47 -3.88 -19.71 -3.22
CA THR A 47 -4.28 -19.12 -1.93
C THR A 47 -3.26 -19.47 -0.86
N VAL A 48 -2.77 -18.47 -0.13
CA VAL A 48 -1.98 -18.65 1.08
C VAL A 48 -2.96 -18.81 2.26
N PRO A 49 -2.98 -19.97 2.94
CA PRO A 49 -3.89 -20.18 4.06
C PRO A 49 -3.49 -19.31 5.25
N GLY A 50 -4.46 -18.66 5.91
CA GLY A 50 -4.21 -17.86 7.11
C GLY A 50 -3.12 -16.80 6.93
N LEU A 51 -3.09 -16.13 5.76
CA LEU A 51 -2.10 -15.11 5.46
C LEU A 51 -2.26 -13.93 6.42
N PHE A 52 -1.15 -13.50 7.00
CA PHE A 52 -1.07 -12.31 7.83
C PHE A 52 0.28 -11.62 7.66
N ALA A 53 0.26 -10.29 7.57
CA ALA A 53 1.49 -9.49 7.47
C ALA A 53 1.73 -8.64 8.72
N ILE A 54 3.01 -8.51 9.08
CA ILE A 54 3.50 -7.64 10.15
C ILE A 54 4.66 -6.81 9.58
N GLY A 55 4.67 -5.50 9.81
CA GLY A 55 5.79 -4.64 9.42
C GLY A 55 6.97 -4.82 10.36
N VAL A 56 8.18 -4.51 9.89
CA VAL A 56 9.39 -4.53 10.71
C VAL A 56 10.07 -3.16 10.60
N ASP A 57 10.30 -2.51 11.75
CA ASP A 57 11.00 -1.23 11.81
C ASP A 57 12.52 -1.38 11.64
N ALA A 58 13.24 -0.26 11.56
CA ALA A 58 14.69 -0.25 11.39
C ALA A 58 15.47 -0.85 12.59
N GLU A 59 14.83 -0.97 13.75
CA GLU A 59 15.38 -1.60 14.95
C GLU A 59 15.04 -3.10 15.03
N GLY A 60 14.25 -3.61 14.07
CA GLY A 60 13.82 -5.01 14.02
C GLY A 60 12.58 -5.32 14.86
N ASN A 61 11.86 -4.32 15.36
CA ASN A 61 10.62 -4.53 16.11
C ASN A 61 9.45 -4.73 15.15
N GLU A 62 8.48 -5.52 15.61
CA GLU A 62 7.23 -5.75 14.88
C GLU A 62 6.29 -4.54 15.01
N VAL A 63 5.77 -4.10 13.87
CA VAL A 63 4.86 -2.97 13.73
C VAL A 63 3.57 -3.45 13.07
N VAL A 64 2.44 -3.03 13.62
CA VAL A 64 1.13 -3.37 13.05
C VAL A 64 0.96 -2.67 11.71
N VAL A 65 0.57 -3.43 10.68
CA VAL A 65 0.14 -2.88 9.40
C VAL A 65 -1.33 -2.48 9.53
N ASP A 66 -1.65 -1.21 9.28
CA ASP A 66 -3.01 -0.71 9.42
C ASP A 66 -3.98 -1.41 8.46
N GLY A 67 -5.14 -1.83 8.97
CA GLY A 67 -6.14 -2.57 8.20
C GLY A 67 -5.82 -4.03 7.87
N GLU A 68 -4.63 -4.54 8.23
CA GLU A 68 -4.24 -5.92 7.95
C GLU A 68 -4.96 -6.93 8.85
N VAL A 69 -5.46 -8.03 8.26
CA VAL A 69 -6.24 -9.06 8.95
C VAL A 69 -5.84 -10.46 8.51
N VAL A 70 -5.91 -11.40 9.46
CA VAL A 70 -5.67 -12.82 9.18
C VAL A 70 -6.76 -13.35 8.26
N SER A 71 -6.39 -13.74 7.04
CA SER A 71 -7.34 -14.30 6.07
C SER A 71 -6.64 -15.14 5.01
N SER A 72 -7.31 -16.18 4.52
CA SER A 72 -6.81 -16.99 3.42
C SER A 72 -7.09 -16.30 2.08
N ARG A 73 -6.04 -15.86 1.39
CA ARG A 73 -6.13 -15.11 0.13
C ARG A 73 -4.90 -15.32 -0.75
N ASN A 74 -5.01 -14.98 -2.02
CA ASN A 74 -3.93 -15.05 -3.01
C ASN A 74 -3.34 -13.66 -3.35
N LYS A 75 -3.80 -12.59 -2.69
CA LYS A 75 -3.32 -11.22 -2.92
C LYS A 75 -3.26 -10.45 -1.60
N ILE A 76 -2.24 -9.64 -1.44
CA ILE A 76 -2.05 -8.76 -0.28
C ILE A 76 -1.56 -7.38 -0.73
N ALA A 77 -2.07 -6.34 -0.09
CA ALA A 77 -1.66 -4.96 -0.32
C ALA A 77 -0.94 -4.43 0.92
N LEU A 78 0.30 -3.97 0.77
CA LEU A 78 1.16 -3.55 1.86
C LEU A 78 1.64 -2.10 1.66
N PRO A 79 1.47 -1.21 2.65
CA PRO A 79 1.89 0.18 2.52
C PRO A 79 3.41 0.31 2.63
N LEU A 80 4.06 0.98 1.67
CA LEU A 80 5.49 1.29 1.76
C LEU A 80 5.73 2.55 2.60
N ASP A 81 6.82 2.59 3.36
CA ASP A 81 7.20 3.75 4.17
C ASP A 81 7.69 4.90 3.26
N VAL A 82 6.98 6.02 3.30
CA VAL A 82 7.29 7.23 2.52
C VAL A 82 8.54 7.98 3.01
N SER A 83 9.01 7.70 4.21
CA SER A 83 10.16 8.35 4.85
C SER A 83 11.47 7.59 4.67
N GLN A 84 11.40 6.36 4.18
CA GLN A 84 12.53 5.45 3.99
C GLN A 84 12.67 5.05 2.51
N ASN A 85 13.83 4.48 2.18
CA ASN A 85 14.07 3.84 0.87
C ASN A 85 13.91 2.31 0.92
N GLN A 86 13.48 1.79 2.06
CA GLN A 86 13.28 0.36 2.29
C GLN A 86 12.13 0.13 3.27
N THR A 87 11.34 -0.91 3.04
CA THR A 87 10.34 -1.43 3.99
C THR A 87 10.54 -2.94 4.12
N GLN A 88 10.34 -3.46 5.34
CA GLN A 88 10.39 -4.88 5.63
C GLN A 88 9.06 -5.38 6.19
N PHE A 89 8.67 -6.60 5.81
CA PHE A 89 7.49 -7.28 6.34
C PHE A 89 7.78 -8.73 6.64
N LYS A 90 7.16 -9.28 7.69
CA LYS A 90 6.99 -10.71 7.90
C LYS A 90 5.63 -11.14 7.38
N LEU A 91 5.61 -12.09 6.46
CA LEU A 91 4.39 -12.69 5.92
C LEU A 91 4.27 -14.11 6.48
N TYR A 92 3.18 -14.35 7.20
CA TYR A 92 2.90 -15.63 7.81
C TYR A 92 2.02 -16.49 6.91
N GLN A 93 2.40 -17.75 6.74
CA GLN A 93 1.49 -18.81 6.30
C GLN A 93 0.90 -19.53 7.54
N ASN A 94 -0.41 -19.80 7.53
CA ASN A 94 -1.15 -20.43 8.61
C ASN A 94 -1.07 -19.68 9.96
N TYR A 95 -1.16 -18.34 9.93
CA TYR A 95 -1.11 -17.54 11.15
C TYR A 95 -2.27 -17.89 12.11
N SER A 96 -1.94 -18.09 13.37
CA SER A 96 -2.91 -18.15 14.46
C SER A 96 -2.24 -17.84 15.80
N VAL A 97 -3.05 -17.59 16.83
CA VAL A 97 -2.57 -17.41 18.21
C VAL A 97 -3.25 -18.43 19.09
N ILE A 98 -2.46 -19.30 19.72
CA ILE A 98 -2.94 -20.34 20.64
C ILE A 98 -2.28 -20.09 22.00
N ASP A 99 -3.08 -19.89 23.05
CA ASP A 99 -2.60 -19.60 24.41
C ASP A 99 -1.58 -18.44 24.49
N GLY A 100 -1.77 -17.43 23.63
CA GLY A 100 -0.88 -16.25 23.56
C GLY A 100 0.43 -16.49 22.80
N VAL A 101 0.60 -17.67 22.20
CA VAL A 101 1.77 -18.00 21.37
C VAL A 101 1.41 -17.93 19.89
N VAL A 102 2.15 -17.12 19.15
CA VAL A 102 2.03 -17.02 17.69
C VAL A 102 2.42 -18.36 17.05
N GLN A 103 1.57 -18.84 16.16
CA GLN A 103 1.77 -20.00 15.31
C GLN A 103 1.81 -19.57 13.84
N GLY A 104 2.24 -20.49 12.97
CA GLY A 104 2.39 -20.23 11.54
C GLY A 104 3.86 -20.11 11.15
N ASN A 105 4.10 -20.07 9.84
CA ASN A 105 5.44 -20.00 9.28
C ASN A 105 5.70 -18.58 8.73
N PRO A 106 6.57 -17.78 9.36
CA PRO A 106 6.92 -16.44 8.89
C PRO A 106 8.11 -16.46 7.94
N ASP A 107 7.92 -15.86 6.77
CA ASP A 107 9.02 -15.50 5.89
C ASP A 107 9.14 -13.97 5.84
N THR A 108 10.35 -13.44 5.80
CA THR A 108 10.59 -11.99 5.78
C THR A 108 10.88 -11.51 4.35
N ILE A 109 10.23 -10.44 3.93
CA ILE A 109 10.51 -9.74 2.67
C ILE A 109 11.08 -8.36 2.93
N THR A 110 12.03 -7.97 2.08
CA THR A 110 12.64 -6.64 2.07
C THR A 110 12.42 -6.01 0.70
N ILE A 111 11.82 -4.84 0.67
CA ILE A 111 11.57 -4.08 -0.55
C ILE A 111 12.37 -2.80 -0.49
N THR A 112 13.27 -2.60 -1.45
CA THR A 112 14.03 -1.36 -1.61
C THR A 112 13.48 -0.58 -2.79
N TYR A 113 13.25 0.72 -2.63
CA TYR A 113 12.58 1.55 -3.62
C TYR A 113 13.04 3.01 -3.57
N ASN A 114 12.80 3.72 -4.67
CA ASN A 114 12.84 5.18 -4.69
C ASN A 114 11.41 5.72 -4.52
N SER A 115 11.26 6.83 -3.81
CA SER A 115 9.97 7.50 -3.60
C SER A 115 9.98 8.87 -4.26
N GLU A 116 8.97 9.15 -5.09
CA GLU A 116 8.73 10.46 -5.71
C GLU A 116 7.40 11.03 -5.23
N SER A 117 7.43 12.26 -4.73
CA SER A 117 6.22 12.98 -4.30
C SER A 117 5.62 13.74 -5.48
N VAL A 118 4.39 13.37 -5.84
CA VAL A 118 3.65 13.95 -6.97
C VAL A 118 2.50 14.81 -6.44
N TYR A 119 2.48 16.08 -6.83
CA TYR A 119 1.40 16.99 -6.48
C TYR A 119 0.10 16.60 -7.21
N VAL A 120 -0.99 16.47 -6.46
CA VAL A 120 -2.29 16.09 -6.99
C VAL A 120 -3.16 17.33 -7.19
N SER A 121 -3.44 18.08 -6.11
CA SER A 121 -4.23 19.30 -6.16
C SER A 121 -4.10 20.07 -4.84
N LYS A 122 -4.67 21.29 -4.77
CA LYS A 122 -4.68 22.10 -3.54
C LYS A 122 -5.41 21.38 -2.42
N ALA A 123 -6.51 20.70 -2.75
CA ALA A 123 -7.36 19.98 -1.81
C ALA A 123 -6.78 18.60 -1.40
N CYS A 124 -6.08 17.93 -2.32
CA CYS A 124 -5.57 16.57 -2.12
C CYS A 124 -4.10 16.51 -1.71
N GLY A 125 -3.37 17.63 -1.82
CA GLY A 125 -1.94 17.68 -1.51
C GLY A 125 -1.10 16.84 -2.46
N TYR A 126 -0.25 15.99 -1.90
CA TYR A 126 0.71 15.16 -2.61
C TYR A 126 0.44 13.67 -2.37
N LYS A 127 0.74 12.85 -3.36
CA LYS A 127 0.85 11.39 -3.21
C LYS A 127 2.28 10.96 -3.46
N ASN A 128 2.65 9.77 -3.01
CA ASN A 128 3.93 9.18 -3.38
C ASN A 128 3.73 8.11 -4.46
N VAL A 129 4.66 8.08 -5.41
CA VAL A 129 4.86 7.00 -6.38
C VAL A 129 6.18 6.34 -6.04
N PHE A 130 6.18 5.02 -5.94
CA PHE A 130 7.40 4.28 -5.63
C PHE A 130 7.93 3.55 -6.87
N THR A 131 9.25 3.50 -7.02
CA THR A 131 9.90 2.65 -8.04
C THR A 131 10.74 1.60 -7.34
N ILE A 132 10.27 0.34 -7.40
CA ILE A 132 10.95 -0.83 -6.83
C ILE A 132 12.34 -0.97 -7.46
N GLN A 133 13.36 -1.00 -6.62
CA GLN A 133 14.76 -1.25 -6.98
C GLN A 133 15.13 -2.72 -6.75
N SER A 134 14.70 -3.27 -5.62
CA SER A 134 14.86 -4.69 -5.31
C SER A 134 13.70 -5.22 -4.46
N PHE A 135 13.47 -6.52 -4.59
CA PHE A 135 12.56 -7.29 -3.75
C PHE A 135 13.30 -8.56 -3.35
N GLU A 136 13.44 -8.80 -2.06
CA GLU A 136 14.25 -9.90 -1.52
C GLU A 136 13.44 -10.67 -0.49
N ILE A 137 13.37 -12.00 -0.65
CA ILE A 137 12.93 -12.91 0.40
C ILE A 137 14.17 -13.26 1.23
N GLN A 138 14.14 -12.93 2.51
CA GLN A 138 15.23 -13.25 3.43
C GLN A 138 15.33 -14.76 3.61
N SER A 139 16.53 -15.32 3.45
CA SER A 139 16.76 -16.75 3.67
C SER A 139 16.50 -17.18 5.11
N ASP A 140 15.79 -18.28 5.29
CA ASP A 140 15.63 -18.97 6.57
C ASP A 140 15.74 -20.50 6.41
N LEU A 141 15.35 -21.25 7.44
CA LEU A 141 15.42 -22.72 7.47
C LEU A 141 14.18 -23.42 6.89
N ASP A 142 13.07 -22.69 6.72
CA ASP A 142 11.75 -23.25 6.38
C ASP A 142 10.94 -22.27 5.51
N LEU A 143 11.51 -21.81 4.39
CA LEU A 143 10.84 -20.86 3.51
C LEU A 143 9.57 -21.46 2.91
N TRP A 144 8.44 -20.76 3.04
CA TRP A 144 7.23 -21.08 2.29
C TRP A 144 7.12 -20.27 0.98
N MET A 145 7.74 -19.10 0.90
CA MET A 145 7.90 -18.33 -0.34
C MET A 145 9.20 -18.72 -1.04
N ILE A 146 9.10 -19.22 -2.27
CA ILE A 146 10.25 -19.86 -2.94
C ILE A 146 10.88 -18.96 -3.99
N VAL A 147 10.07 -18.28 -4.80
CA VAL A 147 10.54 -17.42 -5.88
C VAL A 147 9.70 -16.15 -5.90
N SER A 148 10.36 -15.02 -6.06
CA SER A 148 9.70 -13.72 -6.29
C SER A 148 10.12 -13.12 -7.62
N SER A 149 9.19 -12.44 -8.29
CA SER A 149 9.45 -11.62 -9.48
C SER A 149 8.72 -10.29 -9.39
N VAL A 150 9.39 -9.21 -9.80
CA VAL A 150 8.77 -7.89 -9.95
C VAL A 150 8.11 -7.83 -11.32
N ALA A 151 6.77 -7.84 -11.35
CA ALA A 151 5.97 -7.74 -12.56
C ALA A 151 5.84 -6.30 -13.05
N ILE A 152 5.59 -5.37 -12.11
CA ILE A 152 5.53 -3.92 -12.34
C ILE A 152 6.36 -3.24 -11.27
N ASN A 153 7.37 -2.49 -11.70
CA ASN A 153 8.29 -1.81 -10.79
C ASN A 153 7.73 -0.50 -10.23
N GLU A 154 6.81 0.16 -10.94
CA GLU A 154 6.19 1.41 -10.50
C GLU A 154 4.93 1.14 -9.66
N VAL A 155 4.96 1.50 -8.38
CA VAL A 155 3.82 1.41 -7.47
C VAL A 155 3.04 2.73 -7.49
N ALA A 156 2.17 2.84 -8.49
CA ALA A 156 1.30 4.00 -8.69
C ALA A 156 -0.19 3.64 -8.68
N ASN A 157 -0.55 2.36 -8.85
CA ASN A 157 -1.93 1.91 -9.03
C ASN A 157 -2.21 0.61 -8.28
N GLU A 158 -3.12 0.66 -7.31
CA GLU A 158 -3.48 -0.48 -6.46
C GLU A 158 -4.23 -1.62 -7.18
N ASN A 159 -4.66 -1.39 -8.42
CA ASN A 159 -5.30 -2.43 -9.24
C ASN A 159 -4.29 -3.32 -9.97
N GLU A 160 -3.01 -2.95 -9.94
CA GLU A 160 -1.93 -3.66 -10.62
C GLU A 160 -1.19 -4.57 -9.63
N THR A 161 -0.78 -5.75 -10.11
CA THR A 161 0.11 -6.64 -9.36
C THR A 161 1.54 -6.21 -9.61
N HIS A 162 2.23 -5.84 -8.54
CA HIS A 162 3.60 -5.30 -8.62
C HIS A 162 4.63 -6.42 -8.44
N VAL A 163 4.36 -7.34 -7.52
CA VAL A 163 5.23 -8.48 -7.21
C VAL A 163 4.42 -9.77 -7.25
N GLU A 164 5.01 -10.79 -7.85
CA GLU A 164 4.49 -12.14 -7.90
C GLU A 164 5.37 -13.03 -7.03
N ILE A 165 4.76 -13.89 -6.22
CA ILE A 165 5.46 -14.85 -5.36
C ILE A 165 4.94 -16.26 -5.62
N LEU A 166 5.86 -17.21 -5.81
CA LEU A 166 5.57 -18.62 -5.99
C LEU A 166 5.70 -19.38 -4.68
N HIS A 167 4.69 -20.18 -4.36
CA HIS A 167 4.67 -21.11 -3.22
C HIS A 167 3.97 -22.42 -3.55
#